data_AF-A0A6C0HE79-F1
#
_entry.id   AF-A0A6C0HE79-F1
#
_cell.length_a   1.000
_cell.length_b   1.000
_cell.length_c   1.000
_cell.angle_alpha   90.00
_cell.angle_beta   90.00
_cell.angle_gamma   90.00
#
_symmetry.space_group_name_H-M   'P 1'
#
loop_
_entity.id
_entity.type
_entity.pdbx_description
1 polymer ?
#
loop_
_entity_poly.entity_id
_entity_poly.type
_entity_poly.pdbx_seq_one_letter_code
_entity_poly.pdbx_strand_id
1 'polypeptide(L)'
;MAASITIKLIAEFFGSFLLMLSVLASGGNFLVIGATLGVIVFLIGGISGASVNPAISAGLWYNGTLSSSIFGLYTFVEILGGIAAAYSYRIVS
;
A
#
# COMPACT_ATOMS: atom_id res chain seq x y z
N MET A 1 11.06 -12.78 14.72
CA MET A 1 9.68 -13.32 14.80
C MET A 1 8.90 -12.74 13.62
N ALA A 2 8.31 -13.56 12.76
CA ALA A 2 7.56 -13.05 11.61
C ALA A 2 6.30 -12.29 12.11
N ALA A 3 6.02 -11.11 11.56
CA ALA A 3 4.82 -10.36 11.90
C ALA A 3 3.56 -11.18 11.59
N SER A 4 2.52 -11.04 12.42
CA SER A 4 1.24 -11.72 12.20
C SER A 4 0.58 -11.22 10.92
N ILE A 5 -0.26 -12.05 10.30
CA ILE A 5 -0.98 -11.68 9.07
C ILE A 5 -1.81 -10.41 9.26
N THR A 6 -2.49 -10.27 10.40
CA THR A 6 -3.28 -9.09 10.73
C THR A 6 -2.44 -7.81 10.69
N ILE A 7 -1.23 -7.84 11.28
CA ILE A 7 -0.33 -6.67 11.28
C ILE A 7 0.13 -6.33 9.86
N LYS A 8 0.42 -7.35 9.04
CA LYS A 8 0.76 -7.14 7.61
C LYS A 8 -0.37 -6.47 6.84
N LEU A 9 -1.60 -6.94 7.03
CA LEU A 9 -2.77 -6.36 6.34
C LEU A 9 -3.05 -4.92 6.77
N ILE A 10 -2.87 -4.60 8.06
CA ILE A 10 -2.97 -3.22 8.57
C ILE A 10 -1.88 -2.34 7.94
N ALA A 11 -0.65 -2.83 7.87
CA ALA A 11 0.46 -2.13 7.23
C ALA A 11 0.17 -1.84 5.74
N GLU A 12 -0.26 -2.85 4.97
CA GLU A 12 -0.61 -2.68 3.56
C GLU A 12 -1.77 -1.70 3.35
N PHE A 13 -2.84 -1.78 4.16
CA PHE A 13 -3.97 -0.84 4.10
C PHE A 13 -3.52 0.62 4.30
N PHE A 14 -2.77 0.91 5.38
CA PHE A 14 -2.33 2.27 5.68
C PHE A 14 -1.27 2.76 4.70
N GLY A 15 -0.39 1.87 4.24
CA GLY A 15 0.58 2.18 3.18
C GLY A 15 -0.12 2.59 1.88
N SER A 16 -1.10 1.83 1.42
CA SER A 16 -1.89 2.17 0.23
C SER A 16 -2.71 3.45 0.40
N PHE A 17 -3.28 3.65 1.59
CA PHE A 17 -3.98 4.90 1.92
C PHE A 17 -3.05 6.11 1.75
N LEU A 18 -1.87 6.08 2.37
CA LEU A 18 -0.91 7.19 2.30
C LEU A 18 -0.38 7.40 0.88
N LEU A 19 -0.09 6.31 0.17
CA LEU A 19 0.37 6.38 -1.21
C LEU A 19 -0.68 7.03 -2.11
N MET A 20 -1.94 6.57 -2.06
CA MET A 20 -3.02 7.14 -2.86
C MET A 20 -3.34 8.59 -2.46
N LEU A 21 -3.32 8.90 -1.17
CA LEU A 21 -3.52 10.27 -0.69
C LEU A 21 -2.44 11.21 -1.24
N SER A 22 -1.18 10.76 -1.31
CA SER A 22 -0.09 11.55 -1.90
C SER A 22 -0.30 11.81 -3.39
N VAL A 23 -0.84 10.85 -4.13
CA VAL A 23 -1.18 11.01 -5.56
C VAL A 23 -2.23 12.11 -5.73
N LEU A 24 -3.32 12.03 -4.96
CA LEU A 24 -4.43 12.98 -5.04
C LEU A 24 -4.02 14.39 -4.59
N ALA A 25 -3.41 14.50 -3.41
CA ALA A 25 -3.06 15.78 -2.81
C ALA A 25 -1.96 16.53 -3.56
N SER A 26 -1.08 15.83 -4.27
CA SER A 26 -0.01 16.44 -5.06
C SER A 26 -0.39 16.70 -6.52
N GLY A 27 -1.59 16.29 -6.96
CA GLY A 27 -1.97 16.33 -8.37
C GLY A 27 -1.09 15.45 -9.26
N GLY A 28 -0.57 14.33 -8.73
CA GLY A 28 0.27 13.41 -9.49
C GLY A 28 1.76 13.78 -9.53
N ASN A 29 2.26 14.62 -8.63
CA ASN A 29 3.68 14.98 -8.61
C ASN A 29 4.56 13.76 -8.25
N PHE A 30 5.37 13.30 -9.20
CA PHE A 30 6.18 12.08 -9.07
C PHE A 30 7.21 12.14 -7.93
N LEU A 31 7.75 13.31 -7.59
CA LEU A 31 8.71 13.45 -6.48
C LEU A 31 8.01 13.25 -5.13
N VAL A 32 6.81 13.81 -4.96
CA VAL A 32 6.03 13.66 -3.72
C VAL A 32 5.57 12.21 -3.55
N ILE A 33 5.08 11.59 -4.62
CA ILE A 33 4.66 10.18 -4.60
C ILE A 33 5.86 9.27 -4.30
N GLY A 34 6.99 9.49 -4.98
CA GLY A 34 8.21 8.72 -4.78
C GLY A 34 8.79 8.86 -3.37
N ALA A 35 8.84 10.09 -2.84
CA ALA A 35 9.28 10.34 -1.46
C ALA A 35 8.34 9.68 -0.44
N THR A 36 7.03 9.78 -0.65
CA THR A 36 6.03 9.13 0.20
C THR A 36 6.20 7.62 0.19
N LEU A 37 6.37 7.01 -0.99
CA LEU A 37 6.63 5.58 -1.11
C LEU A 37 7.92 5.18 -0.40
N GLY A 38 9.00 5.97 -0.54
CA GLY A 38 10.26 5.73 0.18
C GLY A 38 10.08 5.69 1.69
N VAL A 39 9.30 6.63 2.25
CA VAL A 39 8.96 6.65 3.69
C VAL A 39 8.12 5.44 4.08
N ILE A 40 7.11 5.08 3.28
CA ILE A 40 6.28 3.90 3.53
C ILE A 40 7.14 2.63 3.58
N VAL A 41 8.00 2.41 2.57
CA VAL A 41 8.89 1.26 2.52
C VAL A 41 9.84 1.22 3.72
N PHE A 42 10.39 2.38 4.13
CA PHE A 42 11.22 2.47 5.32
C PHE A 42 10.47 2.04 6.60
N LEU A 43 9.21 2.43 6.75
CA LEU A 43 8.41 2.15 7.95
C LEU A 43 7.87 0.72 8.01
N ILE A 44 7.32 0.20 6.91
CA ILE A 44 6.59 -1.07 6.92
C ILE A 44 7.20 -2.17 6.03
N GLY A 45 8.28 -1.88 5.31
CA GLY A 45 8.95 -2.86 4.45
C GLY A 45 9.39 -4.12 5.20
N GLY A 46 9.93 -3.96 6.41
CA GLY A 46 10.31 -5.08 7.29
C GLY A 46 9.12 -5.85 7.91
N ILE A 47 7.90 -5.34 7.76
CA ILE A 47 6.68 -5.93 8.33
C ILE A 47 5.94 -6.73 7.26
N SER A 48 5.57 -6.08 6.15
CA SER A 48 4.68 -6.65 5.12
C SER A 48 5.36 -6.84 3.76
N GLY A 49 6.54 -6.25 3.54
CA GLY A 49 7.17 -6.12 2.22
C GLY A 49 6.80 -4.81 1.51
N ALA A 50 5.84 -4.05 2.05
CA ALA A 50 5.40 -2.75 1.53
C ALA A 50 5.00 -2.79 0.04
N SER A 51 4.13 -3.73 -0.34
CA SER A 51 3.61 -3.76 -1.71
C SER A 51 2.78 -2.51 -2.00
N VAL A 52 1.86 -2.21 -1.08
CA VAL A 52 1.00 -1.03 -0.96
C VAL A 52 0.27 -0.63 -2.25
N ASN A 53 0.17 -1.56 -3.19
CA ASN A 53 -0.32 -1.36 -4.54
C ASN A 53 -0.64 -2.72 -5.17
N PRO A 54 -1.88 -2.93 -5.66
CA PRO A 54 -2.29 -4.18 -6.30
C PRO A 54 -1.38 -4.64 -7.45
N ALA A 55 -0.84 -3.70 -8.24
CA ALA A 55 0.06 -4.02 -9.34
C ALA A 55 1.41 -4.54 -8.85
N ILE A 56 1.92 -3.99 -7.74
CA ILE A 56 3.17 -4.45 -7.11
C ILE A 56 2.93 -5.82 -6.47
N SER A 57 1.83 -5.99 -5.73
CA SER A 57 1.41 -7.27 -5.18
C SER A 57 1.26 -8.35 -6.25
N ALA A 58 0.71 -8.02 -7.43
CA ALA A 58 0.62 -8.93 -8.57
C ALA A 58 2.00 -9.31 -9.14
N GLY A 59 2.93 -8.36 -9.24
CA GLY A 59 4.30 -8.63 -9.67
C GLY A 59 5.06 -9.55 -8.71
N LEU A 60 4.90 -9.34 -7.41
CA LEU A 60 5.47 -10.20 -6.36
C LEU A 60 4.81 -11.59 -6.31
N TRP A 61 3.54 -11.68 -6.64
CA TRP A 61 2.89 -12.98 -6.81
C TRP A 61 3.42 -13.72 -8.04
N TYR A 62 3.55 -13.02 -9.17
CA TYR A 62 4.04 -13.60 -10.42
C TYR A 62 5.47 -14.13 -10.30
N ASN A 63 6.35 -13.43 -9.56
CA ASN A 63 7.73 -13.87 -9.34
C ASN A 63 7.89 -14.90 -8.20
N GLY A 64 6.80 -15.32 -7.56
CA GLY A 64 6.81 -16.32 -6.49
C GLY A 64 7.19 -15.82 -5.10
N THR A 65 7.39 -14.50 -4.92
CA THR A 65 7.68 -13.90 -3.60
C THR A 65 6.45 -13.91 -2.69
N LEU A 66 5.26 -13.73 -3.27
CA LEU A 66 3.98 -13.68 -2.55
C LEU A 66 3.15 -14.92 -2.87
N SER A 67 2.62 -15.60 -1.84
CA SER A 67 1.69 -16.72 -2.06
C SER A 67 0.32 -16.23 -2.54
N SER A 68 -0.41 -17.05 -3.29
CA SER A 68 -1.73 -16.68 -3.84
C SER A 68 -2.74 -16.23 -2.77
N SER A 69 -2.72 -16.87 -1.58
CA SER A 69 -3.59 -16.47 -0.46
C SER A 69 -3.24 -15.08 0.07
N ILE A 70 -1.96 -14.76 0.19
CA ILE A 70 -1.51 -13.45 0.66
C ILE A 70 -1.75 -12.38 -0.40
N PHE A 71 -1.51 -12.70 -1.68
CA PHE A 71 -1.80 -11.82 -2.81
C PHE A 71 -3.25 -11.34 -2.81
N GLY A 72 -4.21 -12.27 -2.69
CA GLY A 72 -5.62 -11.92 -2.64
C GLY A 72 -5.97 -11.01 -1.46
N LEU A 73 -5.41 -11.28 -0.27
CA LEU A 73 -5.64 -10.47 0.92
C LEU A 73 -5.00 -9.08 0.81
N TYR A 74 -3.76 -8.98 0.32
CA TYR A 74 -3.05 -7.73 0.10
C TYR A 74 -3.82 -6.87 -0.90
N THR A 75 -4.13 -7.42 -2.09
CA THR A 75 -4.90 -6.72 -3.12
C THR A 75 -6.19 -6.14 -2.57
N PHE A 76 -6.93 -6.91 -1.76
CA PHE A 76 -8.16 -6.45 -1.14
C PHE A 76 -7.94 -5.26 -0.21
N VAL A 77 -6.99 -5.34 0.72
CA VAL A 77 -6.75 -4.26 1.69
C VAL A 77 -6.07 -3.04 1.06
N GLU A 78 -5.25 -3.22 0.03
CA GLU A 78 -4.63 -2.14 -0.74
C GLU A 78 -5.70 -1.33 -1.49
N ILE A 79 -6.67 -2.02 -2.13
CA ILE A 79 -7.82 -1.37 -2.79
C ILE A 79 -8.65 -0.60 -1.76
N LEU A 80 -8.96 -1.20 -0.61
CA LEU A 80 -9.70 -0.52 0.46
C LEU A 80 -8.95 0.72 0.99
N GLY A 81 -7.63 0.64 1.14
CA GLY A 81 -6.79 1.77 1.54
C GLY A 81 -6.85 2.91 0.53
N GLY A 82 -6.73 2.59 -0.76
CA GLY A 82 -6.87 3.58 -1.85
C GLY A 82 -8.26 4.24 -1.89
N ILE A 83 -9.33 3.46 -1.72
CA ILE A 83 -10.70 3.98 -1.64
C ILE A 83 -10.86 4.91 -0.43
N ALA A 84 -10.37 4.51 0.74
CA ALA A 84 -10.43 5.32 1.96
C ALA A 84 -9.68 6.65 1.79
N ALA A 85 -8.55 6.65 1.09
CA ALA A 85 -7.80 7.87 0.76
C ALA A 85 -8.60 8.80 -0.15
N ALA A 86 -9.25 8.26 -1.18
CA ALA A 86 -10.08 9.04 -2.10
C ALA A 86 -11.27 9.72 -1.39
N TYR A 87 -11.97 9.01 -0.51
CA TYR A 87 -13.04 9.61 0.30
C TYR A 87 -12.51 10.65 1.27
N SER A 88 -11.38 10.38 1.94
CA SER A 88 -10.78 11.32 2.88
C SER A 88 -10.34 12.61 2.18
N TYR A 89 -9.71 12.50 1.00
CA TYR A 89 -9.34 13.65 0.18
C TYR A 89 -10.58 14.49 -0.17
N ARG A 90 -11.64 13.85 -0.69
CA ARG A 90 -12.88 14.52 -1.10
C ARG A 90 -13.60 15.26 0.05
N ILE A 91 -13.45 14.81 1.30
CA ILE A 91 -14.08 15.47 2.46
C ILE A 91 -13.29 16.74 2.85
N VAL A 92 -11.99 16.77 2.61
CA VAL A 92 -11.08 17.83 3.08
C VAL A 92 -10.75 18.86 1.99
N SER A 93 -10.91 18.50 0.71
CA SER A 93 -10.71 19.38 -0.47
C SER A 93 -12.00 20.05 -0.93
#